data_AF-A0A384JFQ8-F1
#
_entry.id   AF-A0A384JFQ8-F1
#
_cell.length_a   1.000
_cell.length_b   1.000
_cell.length_c   1.000
_cell.angle_alpha   90.00
_cell.angle_beta   90.00
_cell.angle_gamma   90.00
#
_symmetry.space_group_name_H-M   'P 1'
#
loop_
_entity.id
_entity.type
_entity.pdbx_description
1 polymer ?
#
loop_
_entity_poly.entity_id
_entity_poly.type
_entity_poly.pdbx_seq_one_letter_code
_entity_poly.pdbx_strand_id
1 'polypeptide(L)' 'MQGPYMHGEKGVDVVLIAHGHILRAFAKRWIGFELGRALPMMLEPGAVGVLSYEHHKVDEPAFLLGVNMGASEE' A
#
# COMPACT_ATOMS: atom_id res chain seq x y z
N MET A 1 -0.23 11.18 20.07
CA MET A 1 -0.83 9.85 19.80
C MET A 1 -1.39 9.87 18.39
N GLN A 2 -1.25 8.80 17.61
CA GLN A 2 -2.01 8.65 16.36
C GLN A 2 -3.50 8.64 16.75
N GLY A 3 -4.33 9.45 16.09
CA GLY A 3 -5.63 9.82 16.64
C GLY A 3 -6.69 10.27 15.64
N PRO A 4 -6.39 11.16 14.67
CA PRO A 4 -7.43 11.63 13.76
C PRO A 4 -7.83 10.53 12.77
N TYR A 5 -9.14 10.44 12.50
CA TYR A 5 -9.76 9.58 11.46
C TYR A 5 -9.66 8.06 11.68
N MET A 6 -9.44 7.61 12.93
CA MET A 6 -9.34 6.19 13.28
C MET A 6 -10.70 5.47 13.31
N HIS A 7 -11.82 6.19 13.18
CA HIS A 7 -13.17 5.62 13.19
C HIS A 7 -13.86 5.71 11.82
N GLY A 8 -13.12 5.99 10.75
CA GLY A 8 -13.63 6.01 9.38
C GLY A 8 -14.39 7.29 9.01
N GLU A 9 -14.16 8.38 9.73
CA GLU A 9 -14.80 9.67 9.46
C GLU A 9 -14.36 10.27 8.12
N LYS A 10 -13.16 9.91 7.64
CA LYS A 10 -12.61 10.29 6.33
C LYS A 10 -11.60 9.24 5.87
N GLY A 11 -11.49 9.04 4.55
CA GLY A 11 -10.35 8.33 3.95
C GLY A 11 -9.03 9.07 4.20
N VAL A 12 -7.99 8.31 4.54
CA VAL A 12 -6.66 8.82 4.88
C VAL A 12 -5.58 7.89 4.35
N ASP A 13 -4.40 8.46 4.12
CA ASP A 13 -3.21 7.66 3.83
C ASP A 13 -2.63 7.07 5.12
N VAL A 14 -2.37 5.76 5.09
CA VAL A 14 -1.77 5.02 6.21
C VAL A 14 -0.33 4.66 5.85
N VAL A 15 0.62 5.15 6.65
CA VAL A 15 2.04 4.87 6.45
C VAL A 15 2.46 3.66 7.27
N LEU A 16 3.00 2.64 6.60
CA LEU A 16 3.56 1.44 7.22
C LEU A 16 5.10 1.48 7.15
N ILE A 17 5.77 1.52 8.30
CA ILE A 17 7.24 1.53 8.39
C ILE A 17 7.71 0.18 8.94
N ALA A 18 8.40 -0.61 8.12
CA ALA A 18 8.87 -1.94 8.51
C ALA A 18 10.08 -2.40 7.64
N HIS A 19 10.31 -3.71 7.56
CA HIS A 19 11.43 -4.32 6.83
C HIS A 19 11.01 -4.89 5.46
N GLY A 20 11.98 -5.08 4.57
CA GLY A 20 11.72 -5.53 3.19
C GLY A 20 10.91 -6.83 3.06
N HIS A 21 11.18 -7.85 3.90
CA HIS A 21 10.43 -9.12 3.85
C HIS A 21 8.96 -8.95 4.24
N ILE A 22 8.69 -8.26 5.36
CA ILE A 22 7.31 -8.08 5.84
C ILE A 22 6.51 -7.16 4.91
N LEU A 23 7.12 -6.10 4.36
CA LEU A 23 6.43 -5.21 3.42
C LEU A 23 6.10 -5.92 2.10
N ARG A 24 7.00 -6.75 1.55
CA ARG A 24 6.71 -7.58 0.37
C ARG A 24 5.62 -8.61 0.66
N ALA A 25 5.68 -9.28 1.81
CA ALA A 25 4.63 -10.22 2.22
C ALA A 25 3.26 -9.52 2.39
N PHE A 26 3.27 -8.32 2.96
CA PHE A 26 2.08 -7.49 3.16
C PHE A 26 1.47 -7.06 1.83
N ALA A 27 2.24 -6.48 0.91
CA ALA A 27 1.77 -6.09 -0.43
C ALA A 27 1.12 -7.25 -1.20
N LYS A 28 1.69 -8.45 -1.07
CA LYS A 28 1.14 -9.66 -1.67
C LYS A 28 -0.21 -10.06 -1.07
N ARG A 29 -0.31 -10.05 0.26
CA ARG A 29 -1.58 -10.32 0.95
C ARG A 29 -2.62 -9.24 0.68
N TRP A 30 -2.19 -7.98 0.51
CA TRP A 30 -3.06 -6.84 0.21
C TRP A 30 -3.91 -7.12 -1.04
N ILE A 31 -3.28 -7.58 -2.13
CA ILE A 31 -3.97 -7.98 -3.37
C ILE A 31 -4.54 -9.41 -3.35
N GLY A 32 -4.71 -10.01 -2.17
CA GLY A 32 -5.33 -11.32 -2.02
C GLY A 32 -4.47 -12.53 -2.42
N PHE A 33 -3.18 -12.35 -2.70
CA PHE A 33 -2.31 -13.48 -3.03
C PHE A 33 -1.86 -14.22 -1.77
N GLU A 34 -1.88 -15.55 -1.83
CA GLU A 34 -1.29 -16.40 -0.79
C GLU A 34 0.23 -16.18 -0.69
N LEU A 35 0.80 -16.30 0.51
CA LEU A 35 2.25 -16.11 0.70
C LEU A 35 3.10 -17.13 -0.08
N GLY A 36 2.57 -18.29 -0.46
CA GLY A 36 3.26 -19.27 -1.30
C GLY A 36 3.26 -18.95 -2.80
N ARG A 37 2.37 -18.08 -3.29
CA ARG A 37 2.22 -17.77 -4.73
C ARG A 37 3.51 -17.17 -5.30
N ALA A 38 4.02 -17.61 -6.45
CA ALA A 38 5.17 -16.91 -7.03
C ALA A 38 4.76 -15.49 -7.50
N LEU A 39 5.30 -14.46 -6.83
CA LEU A 39 5.22 -13.05 -7.25
C LEU A 39 6.51 -12.35 -6.78
N PRO A 40 7.60 -12.42 -7.57
CA PRO A 40 8.85 -11.76 -7.23
C PRO A 40 8.67 -10.24 -7.22
N MET A 41 9.14 -9.59 -6.15
CA MET A 41 9.05 -8.14 -5.98
C MET A 41 10.39 -7.62 -5.46
N MET A 42 10.81 -6.46 -5.93
CA MET A 42 11.97 -5.73 -5.44
C MET A 42 11.51 -4.55 -4.59
N LEU A 43 12.22 -4.29 -3.49
CA LEU A 43 11.99 -3.14 -2.63
C LEU A 43 13.35 -2.75 -2.02
N GLU A 44 13.91 -1.65 -2.51
CA GLU A 44 15.18 -1.12 -2.04
C GLU A 44 15.04 -0.48 -0.64
N PRO A 45 16.12 -0.46 0.16
CA PRO A 45 16.12 0.28 1.42
C PRO A 45 15.74 1.76 1.21
N GLY A 46 14.82 2.26 2.02
CA GLY A 46 14.32 3.64 1.92
C GLY A 46 13.31 3.89 0.80
N ALA A 47 13.01 2.90 -0.05
CA ALA A 47 11.97 3.02 -1.07
C ALA A 47 10.56 3.00 -0.45
N VAL A 48 9.62 3.65 -1.13
CA VAL A 48 8.20 3.71 -0.76
C VAL A 48 7.38 2.96 -1.79
N GLY A 49 6.55 2.02 -1.33
CA GLY A 49 5.51 1.38 -2.15
C GLY A 49 4.14 1.95 -1.77
N VAL A 50 3.22 2.03 -2.74
CA VAL A 50 1.85 2.51 -2.53
C VAL A 50 0.86 1.39 -2.79
N LEU A 51 0.02 1.13 -1.80
CA LEU A 51 -1.10 0.19 -1.85
C LEU A 51 -2.39 1.00 -1.77
N SER A 52 -3.38 0.64 -2.56
CA SER A 52 -4.64 1.38 -2.65
C SER A 52 -5.77 0.43 -3.08
N TYR A 53 -6.83 0.99 -3.64
CA TYR A 53 -8.05 0.32 -4.04
C TYR A 53 -8.48 0.77 -5.43
N GLU A 54 -8.97 -0.15 -6.25
CA GLU A 54 -9.59 0.18 -7.53
C GLU A 54 -10.97 0.81 -7.32
N HIS A 55 -11.42 1.61 -8.29
CA HIS A 55 -12.78 2.18 -8.34
C HIS A 55 -13.29 2.83 -7.03
N HIS A 56 -12.39 3.32 -6.16
CA HIS A 56 -12.70 3.83 -4.82
C HIS A 56 -13.43 2.83 -3.90
N LYS A 57 -13.11 1.54 -4.03
CA LYS A 57 -13.80 0.43 -3.35
C LYS A 57 -12.86 -0.42 -2.51
N VAL A 58 -13.08 -0.44 -1.19
CA VAL A 58 -12.19 -1.12 -0.23
C VAL A 58 -12.11 -2.65 -0.41
N ASP A 59 -13.10 -3.25 -1.07
CA ASP A 59 -13.17 -4.67 -1.42
C ASP A 59 -12.38 -5.02 -2.70
N GLU A 60 -11.86 -4.03 -3.41
CA GLU A 60 -11.07 -4.18 -4.64
C GLU A 60 -9.62 -3.68 -4.42
N PRO A 61 -8.78 -4.39 -3.62
CA PRO A 61 -7.43 -3.94 -3.29
C PRO A 61 -6.47 -4.04 -4.48
N ALA A 62 -5.61 -3.04 -4.63
CA ALA A 62 -4.58 -2.97 -5.65
C ALA A 62 -3.28 -2.36 -5.11
N PHE A 63 -2.21 -2.44 -5.90
CA PHE A 63 -0.98 -1.69 -5.67
C PHE A 63 -0.67 -0.84 -6.89
N LEU A 64 -0.06 0.33 -6.68
CA LEU A 64 0.32 1.20 -7.77
C LEU A 64 1.60 0.67 -8.44
N LEU A 65 1.52 0.43 -9.75
CA LEU A 65 2.68 0.04 -10.57
C LEU A 65 3.66 1.21 -10.79
N GLY A 66 3.15 2.43 -10.77
CA GLY A 66 3.94 3.65 -10.86
C GLY A 66 3.21 4.77 -10.13
N VAL A 67 3.99 5.64 -9.48
CA VAL A 67 3.48 6.84 -8.81
C VAL A 67 4.08 8.07 -9.49
N ASN A 68 3.24 9.02 -9.84
CA ASN A 68 3.71 10.32 -10.31
C ASN A 68 3.96 11.22 -9.09
N MET A 69 5.21 11.29 -8.65
CA MET A 69 5.60 12.15 -7.53
C MET A 69 5.74 13.63 -7.89
N GLY A 70 5.61 13.98 -9.18
CA GLY A 70 5.71 15.35 -9.69
C GLY A 70 4.37 16.00 -10.04
N ALA A 71 3.25 15.28 -9.86
CA ALA A 71 1.94 15.88 -10.01
C ALA A 71 1.69 16.78 -8.79
N SER A 72 1.83 18.09 -8.97
CA SER A 72 1.26 19.05 -8.04
C SER A 72 -0.25 18.83 -7.98
N GLU A 73 -0.79 18.68 -6.78
CA GLU A 73 -2.23 18.84 -6.56
C GLU A 73 -2.57 20.31 -6.87
N GLU A 74 -3.26 20.56 -7.98
CA GLU A 74 -4.08 21.78 -8.13
C GLU A 74 -5.37 21.63 -7.33
#